data_AF-A0A0K8QHA5-F1
#
_entry.id   AF-A0A0K8QHA5-F1
#
_cell.length_a   1.000
_cell.length_b   1.000
_cell.length_c   1.000
_cell.angle_alpha   90.00
_cell.angle_beta   90.00
_cell.angle_gamma   90.00
#
_symmetry.space_group_name_H-M   'P 1'
#
loop_
_entity.id
_entity.type
_entity.pdbx_description
1 polymer ?
#
loop_
_entity_poly.entity_id
_entity_poly.type
_entity_poly.pdbx_seq_one_letter_code
_entity_poly.pdbx_strand_id
1 'polypeptide(L)'
;MAGWNADTAAGPLGTGTVTLVEGTSFCISLPNGDIWPDHPHGLFFQDTRILSRWGLFINGQVLEPLTAQTKEPYRAIFASRVSRLDGYADTPLIVERTRELGIGIVEHITVHNHATEPKECLVSLAVDADFADVFEVKEARIQRQWEKSNHADGNTLTMAVTSGAGSSPARASTRSPPTLSWTGRPSGVISPVGS
;
A
#
# COMPACT_ATOMS: atom_id res chain seq x y z
N MET A 1 -28.17 -2.39 1.60
CA MET A 1 -26.72 -2.12 1.51
C MET A 1 -26.16 -2.99 0.39
N ALA A 2 -25.88 -2.41 -0.76
CA ALA A 2 -25.14 -3.14 -1.79
C ALA A 2 -23.66 -3.14 -1.36
N GLY A 3 -23.16 -4.31 -0.97
CA GLY A 3 -21.73 -4.50 -0.67
C GLY A 3 -20.88 -4.19 -1.91
N TRP A 4 -19.64 -3.78 -1.68
CA TRP A 4 -18.69 -3.54 -2.76
C TRP A 4 -18.41 -4.84 -3.51
N ASN A 5 -18.80 -4.92 -4.80
CA ASN A 5 -18.36 -5.97 -5.72
C ASN A 5 -17.46 -5.34 -6.80
N ALA A 6 -16.57 -6.13 -7.41
CA ALA A 6 -15.69 -5.68 -8.50
C ALA A 6 -16.48 -5.00 -9.65
N ASP A 7 -17.71 -5.44 -9.89
CA ASP A 7 -18.63 -4.89 -10.89
C ASP A 7 -19.25 -3.53 -10.50
N THR A 8 -19.11 -3.10 -9.23
CA THR A 8 -19.69 -1.87 -8.67
C THR A 8 -18.64 -0.82 -8.29
N ALA A 9 -17.40 -1.02 -8.75
CA ALA A 9 -16.33 -0.04 -8.65
C ALA A 9 -16.66 1.21 -9.48
N ALA A 10 -16.51 2.39 -8.88
CA ALA A 10 -16.67 3.65 -9.58
C ALA A 10 -15.37 4.02 -10.29
N GLY A 11 -15.40 4.03 -11.62
CA GLY A 11 -14.24 4.32 -12.48
C GLY A 11 -13.35 3.11 -12.77
N PRO A 12 -12.43 3.22 -13.74
CA PRO A 12 -11.46 2.17 -13.99
C PRO A 12 -10.62 1.99 -12.73
N LEU A 13 -10.70 0.80 -12.11
CA LEU A 13 -9.79 0.42 -11.04
C LEU A 13 -8.32 0.52 -11.51
N GLY A 14 -8.10 0.43 -12.82
CA GLY A 14 -6.80 0.26 -13.46
C GLY A 14 -6.68 -1.17 -13.97
N THR A 15 -5.97 -1.37 -15.08
CA THR A 15 -5.76 -2.72 -15.62
C THR A 15 -4.98 -3.55 -14.63
N GLY A 16 -5.50 -4.73 -14.28
CA GLY A 16 -4.81 -5.69 -13.42
C GLY A 16 -4.84 -5.36 -11.92
N THR A 17 -5.77 -4.54 -11.44
CA THR A 17 -5.91 -4.32 -9.99
C THR A 17 -6.16 -5.59 -9.21
N VAL A 18 -5.64 -5.62 -7.99
CA VAL A 18 -5.83 -6.70 -7.04
C VAL A 18 -6.72 -6.22 -5.90
N THR A 19 -7.75 -7.00 -5.62
CA THR A 19 -8.66 -6.78 -4.49
C THR A 19 -8.50 -7.90 -3.48
N LEU A 20 -8.23 -7.54 -2.22
CA LEU A 20 -8.22 -8.44 -1.07
C LEU A 20 -9.38 -8.10 -0.14
N VAL A 21 -9.94 -9.10 0.52
CA VAL A 21 -11.09 -8.97 1.44
C VAL A 21 -10.88 -9.86 2.66
N GLU A 22 -11.10 -9.30 3.85
CA GLU A 22 -11.08 -10.01 5.14
C GLU A 22 -12.12 -9.38 6.08
N GLY A 23 -13.22 -10.09 6.33
CA GLY A 23 -14.32 -9.59 7.17
C GLY A 23 -14.90 -8.24 6.67
N THR A 24 -14.74 -7.18 7.48
CA THR A 24 -15.18 -5.80 7.12
C THR A 24 -14.07 -4.95 6.51
N SER A 25 -12.90 -5.55 6.25
CA SER A 25 -11.78 -4.91 5.60
C SER A 25 -11.70 -5.32 4.13
N PHE A 26 -11.36 -4.39 3.26
CA PHE A 26 -10.93 -4.70 1.91
C PHE A 26 -9.81 -3.78 1.46
N CYS A 27 -8.95 -4.27 0.57
CA CYS A 27 -7.83 -3.53 0.02
C CYS A 27 -7.86 -3.60 -1.49
N ILE A 28 -7.73 -2.45 -2.16
CA ILE A 28 -7.60 -2.35 -3.61
C ILE A 28 -6.23 -1.74 -3.91
N SER A 29 -5.44 -2.40 -4.75
CA SER A 29 -4.10 -1.95 -5.15
C SER A 29 -3.81 -2.22 -6.63
N LEU A 30 -2.78 -1.57 -7.15
CA LEU A 30 -2.17 -1.90 -8.43
C LEU A 30 -1.61 -3.34 -8.45
N PRO A 31 -1.35 -3.90 -9.65
CA PRO A 31 -0.74 -5.22 -9.80
C PRO A 31 0.71 -5.31 -9.28
N ASN A 32 1.40 -4.21 -8.99
CA ASN A 32 2.69 -4.22 -8.30
C ASN A 32 2.54 -4.21 -6.76
N GLY A 33 1.31 -4.14 -6.25
CA GLY A 33 0.94 -4.03 -4.84
C GLY A 33 0.80 -2.60 -4.32
N ASP A 34 1.12 -1.57 -5.11
CA ASP A 34 1.05 -0.19 -4.65
C ASP A 34 -0.39 0.33 -4.53
N ILE A 35 -0.59 1.21 -3.56
CA ILE A 35 -1.83 1.95 -3.37
C ILE A 35 -1.53 3.42 -3.68
N TRP A 36 -2.28 3.99 -4.63
CA TRP A 36 -2.19 5.40 -5.01
C TRP A 36 -3.55 6.09 -4.91
N PRO A 37 -3.60 7.33 -4.39
CA PRO A 37 -4.87 8.01 -4.09
C PRO A 37 -5.57 8.60 -5.33
N ASP A 38 -4.92 8.60 -6.49
CA ASP A 38 -5.45 9.02 -7.80
C ASP A 38 -6.48 8.04 -8.38
N HIS A 39 -6.44 6.79 -7.92
CA HIS A 39 -7.43 5.76 -8.19
C HIS A 39 -8.26 5.47 -6.93
N PRO A 40 -9.39 4.74 -7.03
CA PRO A 40 -10.16 4.29 -5.87
C PRO A 40 -9.45 3.14 -5.13
N HIS A 41 -8.11 3.21 -5.02
CA HIS A 41 -7.30 2.30 -4.24
C HIS A 41 -7.31 2.70 -2.78
N GLY A 42 -7.00 1.74 -1.92
CA GLY A 42 -6.91 1.98 -0.49
C GLY A 42 -7.10 0.72 0.31
N LEU A 43 -6.71 0.82 1.58
CA LEU A 43 -7.20 -0.08 2.63
C LEU A 43 -8.43 0.56 3.26
N PHE A 44 -9.52 -0.18 3.25
CA PHE A 44 -10.79 0.23 3.83
C PHE A 44 -11.12 -0.67 5.01
N PHE A 45 -11.63 -0.07 6.08
CA PHE A 45 -12.19 -0.76 7.23
C PHE A 45 -13.50 -0.06 7.60
N GLN A 46 -14.61 -0.82 7.63
CA GLN A 46 -15.94 -0.26 7.93
C GLN A 46 -16.25 1.00 7.10
N ASP A 47 -16.13 0.86 5.77
CA ASP A 47 -16.40 1.92 4.79
C ASP A 47 -15.51 3.18 4.87
N THR A 48 -14.44 3.16 5.69
CA THR A 48 -13.48 4.26 5.81
C THR A 48 -12.12 3.88 5.22
N ARG A 49 -11.55 4.72 4.34
CA ARG A 49 -10.21 4.55 3.78
C ARG A 49 -9.14 4.92 4.81
N ILE A 50 -8.65 3.92 5.52
CA ILE A 50 -7.62 4.08 6.56
C ILE A 50 -6.19 4.14 6.00
N LEU A 51 -6.00 3.77 4.73
CA LEU A 51 -4.73 3.91 4.00
C LEU A 51 -5.02 4.35 2.57
N SER A 52 -4.58 5.55 2.20
CA SER A 52 -4.78 6.12 0.86
C SER A 52 -3.53 6.03 -0.01
N ARG A 53 -2.36 5.78 0.59
CA ARG A 53 -1.10 5.56 -0.12
C ARG A 53 -0.26 4.48 0.54
N TRP A 54 0.30 3.60 -0.30
CA TRP A 54 1.25 2.56 0.05
C TRP A 54 2.15 2.29 -1.15
N GLY A 55 3.15 3.13 -1.35
CA GLY A 55 4.05 3.05 -2.50
C GLY A 55 5.42 2.53 -2.11
N LEU A 56 5.85 1.41 -2.70
CA LEU A 56 7.17 0.82 -2.47
C LEU A 56 8.18 1.29 -3.53
N PHE A 57 9.36 1.70 -3.07
CA PHE A 57 10.46 2.14 -3.92
C PHE A 57 11.75 1.40 -3.57
N ILE A 58 12.53 1.08 -4.60
CA ILE A 58 13.90 0.55 -4.45
C ILE A 58 14.85 1.54 -5.11
N ASN A 59 15.81 2.05 -4.34
CA ASN A 59 16.77 3.07 -4.79
C ASN A 59 16.08 4.29 -5.42
N GLY A 60 14.93 4.69 -4.86
CA GLY A 60 14.11 5.81 -5.35
C GLY A 60 13.35 5.55 -6.66
N GLN A 61 13.41 4.33 -7.21
CA GLN A 61 12.71 3.95 -8.44
C GLN A 61 11.42 3.20 -8.14
N VAL A 62 10.44 3.34 -9.04
CA VAL A 62 9.15 2.62 -9.00
C VAL A 62 9.31 1.16 -9.43
N LEU A 63 8.33 0.34 -9.04
CA LEU A 63 8.30 -1.07 -9.36
C LEU A 63 7.35 -1.37 -10.52
N GLU A 64 7.87 -2.06 -11.53
CA GLU A 64 7.06 -2.59 -12.63
C GLU A 64 6.54 -3.99 -12.28
N PRO A 65 5.23 -4.25 -12.40
CA PRO A 65 4.64 -5.53 -12.07
C PRO A 65 5.09 -6.62 -13.07
N LEU A 66 5.50 -7.77 -12.54
CA LEU A 66 5.73 -8.99 -13.32
C LEU A 66 4.56 -9.96 -13.17
N THR A 67 4.07 -10.16 -11.95
CA THR A 67 2.89 -10.97 -11.67
C THR A 67 2.25 -10.56 -10.35
N ALA A 68 0.94 -10.77 -10.24
CA ALA A 68 0.20 -10.71 -9.00
C ALA A 68 -0.66 -11.97 -8.86
N GLN A 69 -0.64 -12.59 -7.68
CA GLN A 69 -1.36 -13.82 -7.40
C GLN A 69 -2.09 -13.69 -6.07
N THR A 70 -3.42 -13.72 -6.12
CA THR A 70 -4.25 -13.89 -4.92
C THR A 70 -4.20 -15.37 -4.49
N LYS A 71 -3.62 -15.65 -3.32
CA LYS A 71 -3.49 -17.01 -2.77
C LYS A 71 -4.71 -17.38 -1.94
N GLU A 72 -5.18 -16.42 -1.15
CA GLU A 72 -6.41 -16.48 -0.37
C GLU A 72 -7.16 -15.14 -0.54
N PRO A 73 -8.46 -15.04 -0.24
CA PRO A 73 -9.20 -13.77 -0.35
C PRO A 73 -8.52 -12.60 0.38
N TYR A 74 -7.82 -12.87 1.48
CA TYR A 74 -7.10 -11.89 2.30
C TYR A 74 -5.59 -11.83 2.04
N ARG A 75 -5.03 -12.64 1.11
CA ARG A 75 -3.58 -12.74 0.88
C ARG A 75 -3.22 -12.71 -0.60
N ALA A 76 -2.27 -11.85 -0.96
CA ALA A 76 -1.67 -11.83 -2.30
C ALA A 76 -0.14 -11.80 -2.26
N ILE A 77 0.45 -12.35 -3.33
CA ILE A 77 1.87 -12.24 -3.64
C ILE A 77 2.02 -11.39 -4.89
N PHE A 78 2.91 -10.41 -4.84
CA PHE A 78 3.26 -9.53 -5.95
C PHE A 78 4.74 -9.73 -6.26
N ALA A 79 5.07 -9.98 -7.52
CA ALA A 79 6.45 -9.96 -8.00
C ALA A 79 6.62 -8.78 -8.95
N SER A 80 7.69 -8.02 -8.75
CA SER A 80 7.99 -6.83 -9.54
C SER A 80 9.48 -6.74 -9.83
N ARG A 81 9.84 -5.96 -10.85
CA ARG A 81 11.21 -5.53 -11.13
C ARG A 81 11.34 -4.04 -10.86
N VAL A 82 12.55 -3.57 -10.54
CA VAL A 82 12.77 -2.13 -10.40
C VAL A 82 12.93 -1.52 -11.80
N SER A 83 12.06 -0.56 -12.13
CA SER A 83 12.15 0.17 -13.39
C SER A 83 13.39 1.07 -13.39
N ARG A 84 13.99 1.31 -14.55
CA ARG A 84 14.98 2.37 -14.73
C ARG A 84 14.48 3.39 -15.74
N LEU A 85 14.48 4.67 -15.35
CA LEU A 85 14.08 5.77 -16.21
C LEU A 85 15.01 6.00 -17.42
N ASP A 86 16.23 5.47 -17.41
CA ASP A 86 17.29 5.76 -18.40
C ASP A 86 17.29 4.83 -19.62
N GLY A 87 16.35 3.88 -19.71
CA GLY A 87 16.23 2.96 -20.85
C GLY A 87 17.36 1.92 -20.95
N TYR A 88 18.28 1.88 -19.98
CA TYR A 88 19.22 0.77 -19.84
C TYR A 88 18.52 -0.47 -19.28
N ALA A 89 19.14 -1.64 -19.50
CA ALA A 89 18.61 -2.93 -19.06
C ALA A 89 18.09 -2.90 -17.61
N ASP A 90 16.97 -3.59 -17.39
CA ASP A 90 16.33 -3.75 -16.09
C ASP A 90 17.37 -4.06 -14.99
N THR A 91 17.14 -3.55 -13.77
CA THR A 91 18.00 -3.96 -12.66
C THR A 91 17.93 -5.47 -12.44
N PRO A 92 19.02 -6.14 -12.03
CA PRO A 92 18.97 -7.54 -11.61
C PRO A 92 18.23 -7.78 -10.29
N LEU A 93 17.60 -6.73 -9.72
CA LEU A 93 16.82 -6.83 -8.50
C LEU A 93 15.37 -7.18 -8.79
N ILE A 94 14.91 -8.29 -8.21
CA ILE A 94 13.51 -8.70 -8.20
C ILE A 94 12.94 -8.45 -6.80
N VAL A 95 11.74 -7.89 -6.74
CA VAL A 95 11.04 -7.59 -5.49
C VAL A 95 9.83 -8.50 -5.39
N GLU A 96 9.75 -9.25 -4.29
CA GLU A 96 8.58 -10.02 -3.92
C GLU A 96 7.91 -9.37 -2.71
N ARG A 97 6.59 -9.19 -2.78
CA ARG A 97 5.76 -8.70 -1.68
C ARG A 97 4.71 -9.75 -1.36
N THR A 98 4.65 -10.21 -0.11
CA THR A 98 3.50 -10.98 0.38
C THR A 98 2.68 -10.06 1.28
N ARG A 99 1.43 -9.77 0.88
CA ARG A 99 0.49 -8.96 1.65
C ARG A 99 -0.57 -9.84 2.28
N GLU A 100 -0.84 -9.60 3.55
CA GLU A 100 -1.94 -10.19 4.30
C GLU A 100 -2.83 -9.10 4.90
N LEU A 101 -4.14 -9.29 4.76
CA LEU A 101 -5.17 -8.39 5.25
C LEU A 101 -5.73 -8.87 6.59
N GLY A 102 -5.97 -7.93 7.49
CA GLY A 102 -6.72 -8.12 8.74
C GLY A 102 -7.47 -6.84 9.10
N ILE A 103 -7.30 -6.32 10.32
CA ILE A 103 -7.72 -4.93 10.64
C ILE A 103 -6.80 -3.87 10.01
N GLY A 104 -5.67 -4.31 9.46
CA GLY A 104 -4.63 -3.53 8.81
C GLY A 104 -4.04 -4.33 7.65
N ILE A 105 -2.86 -3.93 7.18
CA ILE A 105 -2.04 -4.76 6.29
C ILE A 105 -0.76 -5.17 7.00
N VAL A 106 -0.37 -6.43 6.79
CA VAL A 106 0.98 -6.92 7.07
C VAL A 106 1.62 -7.23 5.73
N GLU A 107 2.82 -6.70 5.49
CA GLU A 107 3.51 -6.91 4.23
C GLU A 107 4.96 -7.36 4.47
N HIS A 108 5.31 -8.50 3.89
CA HIS A 108 6.67 -9.00 3.85
C HIS A 108 7.28 -8.66 2.49
N ILE A 109 8.40 -7.94 2.51
CA ILE A 109 9.08 -7.47 1.30
C ILE A 109 10.45 -8.14 1.23
N THR A 110 10.68 -8.89 0.16
CA THR A 110 11.95 -9.54 -0.13
C THR A 110 12.54 -8.95 -1.40
N VAL A 111 13.82 -8.62 -1.36
CA VAL A 111 14.56 -8.13 -2.54
C VAL A 111 15.64 -9.16 -2.88
N HIS A 112 15.54 -9.72 -4.09
CA HIS A 112 16.46 -10.72 -4.63
C HIS A 112 17.45 -10.05 -5.57
N ASN A 113 18.75 -10.29 -5.35
CA ASN A 113 19.79 -9.84 -6.26
C ASN A 113 20.23 -10.97 -7.20
N HIS A 114 19.91 -10.86 -8.49
CA HIS A 114 20.32 -11.82 -9.53
C HIS A 114 21.61 -11.40 -10.27
N ALA A 115 22.34 -10.40 -9.77
CA ALA A 115 23.65 -10.04 -10.31
C ALA A 115 24.72 -11.04 -9.86
N THR A 116 25.88 -11.00 -10.51
CA THR A 116 27.08 -11.73 -10.07
C THR A 116 27.81 -11.06 -8.91
N GLU A 117 27.42 -9.83 -8.56
CA GLU A 117 28.07 -9.00 -7.54
C GLU A 117 27.05 -8.45 -6.53
N PRO A 118 27.47 -8.15 -5.28
CA PRO A 118 26.60 -7.49 -4.32
C PRO A 118 26.12 -6.12 -4.81
N LYS A 119 24.88 -5.74 -4.48
CA LYS A 119 24.28 -4.45 -4.86
C LYS A 119 23.80 -3.67 -3.65
N GLU A 120 24.01 -2.36 -3.68
CA GLU A 120 23.40 -1.45 -2.72
C GLU A 120 21.90 -1.36 -2.97
N CYS A 121 21.14 -1.46 -1.89
CA CYS A 121 19.69 -1.42 -1.90
C CYS A 121 19.18 -0.54 -0.76
N LEU A 122 18.40 0.47 -1.13
CA LEU A 122 17.60 1.30 -0.25
C LEU A 122 16.12 0.99 -0.54
N VAL A 123 15.43 0.47 0.46
CA VAL A 123 13.99 0.24 0.46
C VAL A 123 13.32 1.47 1.09
N SER A 124 12.35 2.06 0.40
CA SER A 124 11.59 3.20 0.90
C SER A 124 10.10 2.98 0.68
N LEU A 125 9.30 3.40 1.66
CA LEU A 125 7.84 3.28 1.63
C LEU A 125 7.21 4.65 1.77
N ALA A 126 6.34 5.02 0.84
CA ALA A 126 5.50 6.20 0.94
C ALA A 126 4.12 5.81 1.47
N VAL A 127 3.73 6.42 2.59
CA VAL A 127 2.50 6.11 3.34
C VAL A 127 1.69 7.38 3.50
N ASP A 128 0.37 7.30 3.30
CA ASP A 128 -0.57 8.38 3.60
C ASP A 128 -1.94 7.79 3.95
N ALA A 129 -2.72 8.55 4.73
CA ALA A 129 -4.09 8.26 5.08
C ALA A 129 -4.94 9.53 4.99
N ASP A 130 -6.21 9.38 4.60
CA ASP A 130 -7.15 10.50 4.49
C ASP A 130 -8.48 10.27 5.21
N PHE A 131 -8.77 9.04 5.64
CA PHE A 131 -10.00 8.69 6.35
C PHE A 131 -11.26 9.08 5.55
N ALA A 132 -11.13 9.05 4.22
CA ALA A 132 -12.25 9.32 3.31
C ALA A 132 -13.26 8.18 3.39
N ASP A 133 -14.54 8.53 3.29
CA ASP A 133 -15.60 7.53 3.17
C ASP A 133 -15.53 6.83 1.80
N VAL A 134 -15.87 5.56 1.72
CA VAL A 134 -15.87 4.78 0.47
C VAL A 134 -16.68 5.44 -0.64
N PHE A 135 -17.78 6.13 -0.32
CA PHE A 135 -18.58 6.88 -1.28
C PHE A 135 -17.87 8.15 -1.76
N GLU A 136 -17.15 8.85 -0.88
CA GLU A 136 -16.31 10.01 -1.25
C GLU A 136 -15.18 9.59 -2.19
N VAL A 137 -14.57 8.42 -1.97
CA VAL A 137 -13.54 7.85 -2.84
C VAL A 137 -14.14 7.44 -4.19
N LYS A 138 -15.29 6.76 -4.20
CA LYS A 138 -15.99 6.36 -5.44
C LYS A 138 -16.32 7.56 -6.33
N GLU A 139 -16.79 8.64 -5.73
CA GLU A 139 -17.18 9.84 -6.48
C GLU A 139 -16.00 10.75 -6.86
N ALA A 140 -14.77 10.39 -6.46
CA ALA A 140 -13.59 11.26 -6.55
C ALA A 140 -13.82 12.65 -5.93
N ARG A 141 -14.56 12.70 -4.82
CA ARG A 141 -15.03 13.91 -4.13
C ARG A 141 -14.72 13.85 -2.64
N ILE A 142 -13.44 13.80 -2.31
CA ILE A 142 -12.99 13.85 -0.92
C ILE A 142 -13.15 15.28 -0.42
N GLN A 143 -14.20 15.52 0.37
CA GLN A 143 -14.57 16.87 0.83
C GLN A 143 -14.02 17.21 2.22
N ARG A 144 -13.68 16.20 3.02
CA ARG A 144 -13.27 16.38 4.42
C ARG A 144 -11.80 16.78 4.48
N GLN A 145 -11.55 17.99 4.97
CA GLN A 145 -10.20 18.43 5.34
C GLN A 145 -9.98 18.11 6.80
N TRP A 146 -9.11 17.13 7.04
CA TRP A 146 -8.67 16.74 8.36
C TRP A 146 -7.34 17.40 8.68
N GLU A 147 -7.17 17.86 9.93
CA GLU A 147 -5.84 18.18 10.43
C GLU A 147 -5.09 16.87 10.63
N LYS A 148 -4.08 16.63 9.79
CA LYS A 148 -3.22 15.44 9.86
C LYS A 148 -2.05 15.71 10.80
N SER A 149 -1.80 14.80 11.72
CA SER A 149 -0.58 14.74 12.51
C SER A 149 0.15 13.44 12.24
N ASN A 150 1.42 13.53 11.86
CA ASN A 150 2.28 12.39 11.61
C ASN A 150 3.39 12.38 12.66
N HIS A 151 3.53 11.27 13.37
CA HIS A 151 4.59 11.05 14.35
C HIS A 151 5.37 9.80 13.99
N ALA A 152 6.66 9.96 13.72
CA ALA A 152 7.57 8.85 13.47
C ALA A 152 8.43 8.62 14.73
N ASP A 153 8.42 7.38 15.23
CA ASP A 153 9.27 6.92 16.32
C ASP A 153 9.91 5.59 15.93
N GLY A 154 11.23 5.61 15.68
CA GLY A 154 11.99 4.48 15.18
C GLY A 154 11.37 3.83 13.93
N ASN A 155 10.78 2.65 14.12
CA ASN A 155 10.19 1.81 13.10
C ASN A 155 8.66 1.94 13.00
N THR A 156 8.09 2.92 13.69
CA THR A 156 6.65 3.16 13.78
C THR A 156 6.30 4.53 13.25
N LEU A 157 5.37 4.56 12.28
CA LEU A 157 4.72 5.78 11.83
C LEU A 157 3.28 5.76 12.34
N THR A 158 2.94 6.73 13.18
CA THR A 158 1.57 6.97 13.63
C THR A 158 1.00 8.16 12.87
N MET A 159 -0.11 7.94 12.17
CA MET A 159 -0.89 8.99 11.53
C MET A 159 -2.20 9.13 12.28
N ALA A 160 -2.53 10.35 12.67
CA ALA A 160 -3.80 10.68 13.30
C ALA A 160 -4.45 11.86 12.58
N VAL A 161 -5.78 11.86 12.60
CA VAL A 161 -6.59 12.96 12.07
C VAL A 161 -7.49 13.50 13.15
N THR A 162 -7.65 14.82 13.17
CA THR A 162 -8.66 15.48 14.00
C THR A 162 -9.61 16.27 13.11
N SER A 163 -10.92 16.21 13.40
CA SER A 163 -11.91 16.98 12.67
C SER A 163 -11.77 18.45 13.07
N GLY A 164 -11.62 19.35 12.08
CA GLY A 164 -11.84 20.76 12.31
C GLY A 164 -13.26 20.98 12.87
N ALA A 165 -13.39 21.80 13.90
CA ALA A 165 -14.65 22.07 14.58
C ALA A 165 -15.74 22.54 13.60
N GLY A 166 -16.75 21.70 13.33
CA GLY A 166 -17.88 22.14 12.50
C GLY A 166 -18.86 21.08 11.97
N SER A 167 -18.48 19.79 11.92
CA SER A 167 -19.40 18.72 11.48
C SER A 167 -19.44 17.59 12.49
N SER A 168 -20.65 17.09 12.76
CA SER A 168 -20.98 16.02 13.71
C SER A 168 -19.89 14.92 13.77
N PRO A 169 -19.45 14.49 14.98
CA PRO A 169 -18.32 13.57 15.10
C PRO A 169 -18.70 12.20 14.57
N ALA A 170 -18.23 11.87 13.36
CA ALA A 170 -17.92 10.49 13.05
C ALA A 170 -16.73 10.11 13.94
N ARG A 171 -17.02 9.59 15.14
CA ARG A 171 -16.02 8.90 15.96
C ARG A 171 -15.62 7.63 15.22
N ALA A 172 -14.68 7.74 14.29
CA ALA A 172 -13.79 6.63 13.98
C ALA A 172 -12.85 6.48 15.17
N SER A 173 -13.36 6.01 16.31
CA SER A 173 -12.49 5.55 17.39
C SER A 173 -12.00 4.17 16.99
N THR A 174 -11.00 4.11 16.12
CA THR A 174 -10.12 2.94 16.13
C THR A 174 -9.51 2.95 17.53
N ARG A 175 -9.90 2.01 18.40
CA ARG A 175 -9.43 1.95 19.80
C ARG A 175 -7.89 1.95 19.92
N SER A 176 -7.22 1.66 18.81
CA SER A 176 -5.82 1.99 18.55
C SER A 176 -5.73 2.51 17.11
N PRO A 177 -4.97 3.57 16.80
CA PRO A 177 -4.67 3.92 15.41
C PRO A 177 -4.08 2.69 14.68
N PRO A 178 -4.32 2.49 13.37
CA PRO A 178 -3.61 1.46 12.63
C PRO A 178 -2.12 1.70 12.82
N THR A 179 -1.47 0.79 13.54
CA THR A 179 -0.06 0.90 13.86
C THR A 179 0.70 0.27 12.70
N LEU A 180 1.38 1.09 11.92
CA LEU A 180 2.36 0.60 10.96
C LEU A 180 3.63 0.22 11.73
N SER A 181 3.95 -1.06 11.78
CA SER A 181 5.24 -1.54 12.23
C SER A 181 6.03 -2.07 11.03
N TRP A 182 7.20 -1.50 10.80
CA TRP A 182 8.13 -2.00 9.78
C TRP A 182 9.33 -2.66 10.48
N THR A 183 9.63 -3.92 10.14
CA THR A 183 10.81 -4.62 10.67
C THR A 183 11.76 -4.96 9.52
N GLY A 184 12.95 -4.37 9.51
CA GLY A 184 13.95 -4.59 8.47
C GLY A 184 15.15 -3.67 8.64
N ARG A 185 16.14 -3.76 7.74
CA ARG A 185 17.13 -2.69 7.53
C ARG A 185 16.73 -1.94 6.26
N PRO A 186 16.56 -0.61 6.29
CA PRO A 186 15.96 0.09 5.16
C PRO A 186 17.01 0.25 4.06
N SER A 187 18.29 0.11 4.40
CA SER A 187 19.41 0.18 3.51
C SER A 187 20.43 -0.92 3.82
N GLY A 188 21.05 -1.47 2.78
CA GLY A 188 22.14 -2.44 2.93
C GLY A 188 22.68 -2.93 1.59
N VAL A 189 23.71 -3.77 1.68
CA VAL A 189 24.27 -4.49 0.53
C VAL A 189 23.62 -5.87 0.47
N ILE A 190 23.04 -6.23 -0.68
CA ILE A 190 22.37 -7.52 -0.91
C ILE A 190 23.28 -8.41 -1.74
N SER A 191 23.63 -9.58 -1.20
CA SER A 191 24.41 -10.60 -1.91
C SER A 191 23.61 -11.27 -3.04
N PRO A 192 24.29 -11.80 -4.07
CA PRO A 192 23.65 -12.62 -5.10
C PRO A 192 22.82 -13.77 -4.53
N VAL A 193 21.71 -14.14 -5.18
CA VAL A 193 20.96 -15.34 -4.82
C VAL A 193 21.83 -16.58 -5.03
N GLY A 194 21.98 -17.40 -3.99
CA GLY A 194 22.75 -18.65 -4.03
C GLY A 194 24.23 -18.54 -3.70
N SER A 195 24.71 -17.36 -3.28
CA SER A 195 26.06 -17.15 -2.72
C SER A 195 26.21 -17.65 -1.29
#